data_AF-A0A7V8WVT7-F1
#
_entry.id   AF-A0A7V8WVT7-F1
#
_cell.length_a   1.000
_cell.length_b   1.000
_cell.length_c   1.000
_cell.angle_alpha   90.00
_cell.angle_beta   90.00
_cell.angle_gamma   90.00
#
_symmetry.space_group_name_H-M   'P 1'
#
loop_
_entity.id
_entity.type
_entity.pdbx_description
1 polymer ?
#
loop_
_entity_poly.entity_id
_entity_poly.type
_entity_poly.pdbx_seq_one_letter_code
_entity_poly.pdbx_strand_id
1 'polypeptide(L)'
;MIATKRITLYEKAVLVTEEYLGPAGERFLRRQINTHLNIEPEQLSKKNLPKLINWSSIAFALLTNNPKVIEAFTNDLRSLILNGK
;
A
#
# COMPACT_ATOMS: atom_id res chain seq x y z
N MET A 1 -7.42 28.16 -13.75
CA MET A 1 -8.04 26.83 -13.59
C MET A 1 -7.13 26.00 -12.70
N ILE A 2 -7.57 25.62 -11.50
CA ILE A 2 -6.82 24.69 -10.64
C ILE A 2 -7.23 23.29 -11.09
N ALA A 3 -6.32 22.56 -11.73
CA ALA A 3 -6.56 21.17 -12.06
C ALA A 3 -6.53 20.36 -10.76
N THR A 4 -7.67 19.80 -10.34
CA THR A 4 -7.74 18.88 -9.20
C THR A 4 -7.03 17.58 -9.59
N LYS A 5 -5.77 17.39 -9.16
CA LYS A 5 -5.03 16.13 -9.37
C LYS A 5 -5.79 15.01 -8.66
N ARG A 6 -6.28 14.02 -9.42
CA ARG A 6 -6.87 12.81 -8.84
C ARG A 6 -5.76 12.02 -8.15
N ILE A 7 -5.94 11.73 -6.87
CA ILE A 7 -5.03 10.86 -6.12
C ILE A 7 -5.05 9.46 -6.75
N THR A 8 -3.87 8.99 -7.13
CA THR A 8 -3.62 7.67 -7.71
C THR A 8 -3.80 6.56 -6.68
N LEU A 9 -3.92 5.31 -7.14
CA LEU A 9 -4.01 4.17 -6.22
C LEU A 9 -2.74 4.00 -5.39
N TYR A 10 -1.59 4.29 -5.97
CA TYR A 10 -0.31 4.26 -5.26
C TYR A 10 -0.27 5.31 -4.15
N GLU A 11 -0.60 6.57 -4.44
CA GLU A 11 -0.63 7.63 -3.42
C GLU A 11 -1.59 7.28 -2.27
N LYS A 12 -2.76 6.67 -2.54
CA LYS A 12 -3.65 6.18 -1.48
C LYS A 12 -3.02 5.08 -0.62
N ALA A 13 -2.34 4.13 -1.24
CA ALA A 13 -1.66 3.07 -0.51
C ALA A 13 -0.50 3.62 0.34
N VAL A 14 0.22 4.63 -0.16
CA VAL A 14 1.26 5.34 0.59
C VAL A 14 0.67 5.97 1.83
N LEU A 15 -0.41 6.75 1.70
CA LEU A 15 -1.05 7.39 2.86
C LEU A 15 -1.42 6.38 3.95
N VAL A 16 -2.07 5.27 3.59
CA VAL A 16 -2.38 4.19 4.54
C VAL A 16 -1.10 3.64 5.18
N THR A 17 -0.05 3.40 4.40
CA THR A 17 1.18 2.80 4.93
C THR A 17 1.94 3.76 5.85
N GLU A 18 1.89 5.06 5.59
CA GLU A 18 2.53 6.09 6.41
C GLU A 18 1.87 6.24 7.79
N GLU A 19 0.60 5.85 7.95
CA GLU A 19 -0.04 5.76 9.27
C GLU A 19 0.63 4.72 10.18
N TYR A 20 1.26 3.69 9.59
CA TYR A 20 1.93 2.60 10.31
C TYR A 20 3.44 2.74 10.37
N LEU A 21 4.06 3.27 9.31
CA LEU A 21 5.52 3.35 9.15
C LEU A 21 6.07 4.78 9.15
N GLY A 22 5.20 5.78 9.33
CA GLY A 22 5.58 7.18 9.19
C GLY A 22 6.16 7.48 7.80
N PRO A 23 7.10 8.43 7.68
CA PRO A 23 7.70 8.83 6.40
C PRO A 23 8.46 7.72 5.64
N ALA A 24 8.62 6.52 6.23
CA ALA A 24 9.19 5.36 5.55
C ALA A 24 8.16 4.60 4.70
N GLY A 25 6.86 4.88 4.85
CA GLY A 25 5.78 4.14 4.19
C GLY A 25 5.88 4.15 2.65
N GLU A 26 6.20 5.30 2.05
CA GLU A 26 6.38 5.38 0.60
C GLU A 26 7.49 4.45 0.10
N ARG A 27 8.68 4.54 0.72
CA ARG A 27 9.85 3.72 0.35
C ARG A 27 9.57 2.24 0.58
N PHE A 28 8.87 1.90 1.66
CA PHE A 28 8.45 0.54 1.94
C PHE A 28 7.60 -0.02 0.80
N LEU A 29 6.52 0.68 0.41
CA LEU A 29 5.65 0.21 -0.66
C LEU A 29 6.34 0.16 -2.02
N ARG A 30 7.14 1.17 -2.37
CA ARG A 30 7.90 1.20 -3.62
C ARG A 30 8.78 -0.05 -3.74
N ARG A 31 9.42 -0.47 -2.65
CA ARG A 31 10.19 -1.73 -2.61
C ARG A 31 9.31 -2.95 -2.87
N GLN A 32 8.14 -3.06 -2.22
CA GLN A 32 7.26 -4.21 -2.44
C GLN A 32 6.74 -4.29 -3.88
N ILE A 33 6.42 -3.15 -4.49
CA ILE A 33 5.99 -3.06 -5.88
C ILE A 33 7.12 -3.51 -6.81
N ASN A 34 8.30 -2.91 -6.69
CA ASN A 34 9.41 -3.17 -7.59
C ASN A 34 9.91 -4.62 -7.45
N THR A 35 10.01 -5.14 -6.22
CA THR A 35 10.54 -6.49 -5.97
C THR A 35 9.56 -7.60 -6.30
N HIS A 36 8.25 -7.44 -6.05
CA HIS A 36 7.30 -8.55 -6.13
C HIS A 36 6.27 -8.44 -7.25
N LEU A 37 6.03 -7.23 -7.78
CA LEU A 37 5.11 -6.99 -8.89
C LEU A 37 5.85 -6.69 -10.20
N ASN A 38 7.11 -6.25 -10.14
CA ASN A 38 7.95 -5.92 -11.30
C ASN A 38 7.27 -4.90 -12.23
N ILE A 39 6.75 -3.83 -11.64
CA ILE A 39 6.10 -2.69 -12.30
C ILE A 39 6.57 -1.40 -11.62
N GLU A 40 6.31 -0.26 -12.26
CA GLU A 40 6.47 1.04 -11.62
C GLU A 40 5.26 1.40 -10.74
N PRO A 41 5.42 2.21 -9.67
CA PRO A 41 4.32 2.61 -8.79
C PRO A 41 3.11 3.23 -9.51
N GLU A 42 3.34 4.00 -10.57
CA GLU A 42 2.31 4.64 -11.39
C GLU A 42 1.44 3.62 -12.15
N GLN A 43 1.94 2.40 -12.31
CA GLN A 43 1.23 1.28 -12.97
C GLN A 43 0.42 0.45 -11.97
N LEU A 44 0.41 0.82 -10.68
CA LEU A 44 -0.41 0.16 -9.68
C LEU A 44 -1.90 0.29 -10.03
N SER A 45 -2.59 -0.84 -10.04
CA SER A 45 -3.99 -0.93 -10.44
C SER A 45 -4.76 -1.89 -9.53
N LYS A 46 -6.09 -1.88 -9.62
CA LYS A 46 -6.92 -2.80 -8.83
C LYS A 46 -6.59 -4.28 -9.08
N LYS A 47 -6.05 -4.63 -10.26
CA LYS A 47 -5.70 -6.01 -10.63
C LYS A 47 -4.51 -6.55 -9.82
N ASN A 48 -3.51 -5.71 -9.56
CA ASN A 48 -2.27 -6.12 -8.88
C ASN A 48 -2.24 -5.73 -7.39
N LEU A 49 -3.16 -4.86 -6.94
CA LEU A 49 -3.30 -4.46 -5.55
C LEU A 49 -3.43 -5.64 -4.56
N PRO A 50 -4.23 -6.70 -4.80
CA PRO A 50 -4.28 -7.84 -3.86
C PRO A 50 -2.93 -8.52 -3.65
N LYS A 51 -2.11 -8.61 -4.71
CA LYS A 51 -0.76 -9.17 -4.63
C LYS A 51 0.17 -8.25 -3.82
N LEU A 52 0.09 -6.94 -4.02
CA LEU A 52 0.84 -5.96 -3.24
C LEU A 52 0.51 -6.05 -1.75
N ILE A 53 -0.78 -6.15 -1.41
CA ILE A 53 -1.24 -6.26 -0.02
C ILE A 53 -0.59 -7.47 0.64
N ASN A 54 -0.63 -8.64 0.00
CA ASN A 54 -0.05 -9.85 0.57
C ASN A 54 1.45 -9.69 0.89
N TRP A 55 2.24 -9.19 -0.06
CA TRP A 55 3.66 -8.98 0.16
C TRP A 55 3.95 -7.90 1.20
N SER A 56 3.15 -6.83 1.21
CA SER A 56 3.26 -5.77 2.20
C SER A 56 2.95 -6.28 3.60
N SER A 57 1.91 -7.09 3.77
CA SER A 57 1.57 -7.72 5.05
C SER A 57 2.68 -8.63 5.56
N ILE A 58 3.27 -9.46 4.67
CA ILE A 58 4.40 -10.33 5.02
C ILE A 58 5.60 -9.49 5.45
N ALA A 59 5.99 -8.50 4.65
CA ALA A 59 7.14 -7.65 4.95
C ALA A 59 6.94 -6.82 6.22
N PHE A 60 5.72 -6.35 6.48
CA PHE A 60 5.38 -5.61 7.70
C PHE A 60 5.39 -6.51 8.95
N ALA A 61 4.95 -7.77 8.82
CA ALA A 61 5.05 -8.75 9.90
C ALA A 61 6.50 -9.09 10.32
N LEU A 62 7.49 -8.79 9.46
CA LEU A 62 8.91 -8.90 9.84
C LEU A 62 9.41 -7.70 10.64
N LEU A 63 8.66 -6.59 10.67
CA LEU A 63 9.02 -5.36 11.38
C LEU A 63 8.35 -5.26 12.76
N THR A 64 7.30 -6.04 13.01
CA THR A 64 6.55 -6.03 14.27
C THR A 64 6.03 -7.42 14.63
N ASN A 65 6.05 -7.75 15.93
CA ASN A 65 5.49 -8.99 16.45
C ASN A 65 4.04 -8.85 16.94
N ASN A 66 3.38 -7.71 16.66
CA ASN A 66 2.02 -7.47 17.11
C ASN A 66 1.00 -7.90 16.02
N PRO A 67 0.33 -9.06 16.18
CA PRO A 67 -0.59 -9.58 15.17
C PRO A 67 -1.79 -8.65 14.92
N LYS A 68 -2.26 -7.92 15.95
CA LYS A 68 -3.38 -6.98 15.79
C LYS A 68 -3.02 -5.81 14.87
N VAL A 69 -1.77 -5.33 14.94
CA VAL A 69 -1.29 -4.22 14.11
C VAL A 69 -1.06 -4.70 12.67
N ILE A 70 -0.57 -5.92 12.48
CA ILE A 70 -0.43 -6.54 11.15
C ILE A 70 -1.80 -6.70 10.48
N GLU A 71 -2.79 -7.18 11.24
CA GLU A 71 -4.17 -7.33 10.77
C GLU A 71 -4.80 -5.98 10.39
N ALA A 72 -4.67 -4.96 11.24
CA ALA A 72 -5.17 -3.62 10.97
C ALA A 72 -4.57 -3.04 9.69
N PHE A 73 -3.23 -3.05 9.56
CA PHE A 73 -2.53 -2.59 8.36
C PHE A 73 -3.02 -3.29 7.09
N THR A 74 -3.19 -4.61 7.17
CA THR A 74 -3.64 -5.42 6.04
C THR A 74 -5.08 -5.06 5.64
N ASN A 75 -5.96 -4.85 6.62
CA ASN A 75 -7.36 -4.52 6.37
C ASN A 75 -7.53 -3.10 5.82
N ASP A 76 -6.75 -2.14 6.28
CA ASP A 76 -6.79 -0.77 5.77
C ASP A 76 -6.35 -0.71 4.31
N LEU A 77 -5.29 -1.44 3.93
CA LEU A 77 -4.92 -1.56 2.51
C LEU A 77 -5.99 -2.29 1.69
N ARG A 78 -6.66 -3.31 2.25
CA ARG A 78 -7.79 -3.99 1.57
C ARG A 78 -8.98 -3.05 1.35
N SER A 79 -9.20 -2.08 2.23
CA SER A 79 -10.28 -1.10 2.07
C SER A 79 -10.17 -0.32 0.75
N LEU A 80 -8.96 -0.17 0.20
CA LEU A 80 -8.72 0.47 -1.10
C LEU A 80 -9.32 -0.31 -2.28
N ILE A 81 -9.59 -1.61 -2.11
CA ILE A 81 -10.31 -2.43 -3.09
C ILE A 81 -11.80 -2.09 -3.07
N LEU A 82 -12.37 -1.92 -1.87
CA LEU A 82 -13.81 -1.73 -1.64
C LEU A 82 -14.27 -0.29 -1.89
N ASN A 83 -13.44 0.69 -1.49
CA ASN A 83 -13.74 2.12 -1.60
C ASN A 83 -13.37 2.73 -2.96
N GLY A 84 -13.08 1.89 -3.96
CA GLY A 84 -12.76 2.30 -5.32
C GLY A 84 -13.97 2.54 -6.23
N LYS A 85 -15.18 2.70 -5.70
CA LYS A 85 -16.37 3.08 -6.48
C LYS A 85 -16.48 4.60 -6.60
#